data_AF-A0A7Y2GNB1-F1
#
_entry.id   AF-A0A7Y2GNB1-F1
#
_cell.length_a   1.000
_cell.length_b   1.000
_cell.length_c   1.000
_cell.angle_alpha   90.00
_cell.angle_beta   90.00
_cell.angle_gamma   90.00
#
_symmetry.space_group_name_H-M   'P 1'
#
loop_
_entity.id
_entity.type
_entity.pdbx_description
1 polymer ?
#
loop_
_entity_poly.entity_id
_entity_poly.type
_entity_poly.pdbx_seq_one_letter_code
_entity_poly.pdbx_strand_id
1 'polypeptide(L)'
;TAAVSGVHANFLGASLKAAGFTEEDLKKDTKIDFGKELDTEAKAWKTIWSAGQGSALIDDSLPVSDLVENLKTEFKTAIKEQAKILQTYPK
;
A
#
# COMPACT_ATOMS: atom_id res chain seq x y z
N THR A 1 10.04 -3.03 2.70
CA THR A 1 11.50 -3.16 2.98
C THR A 1 11.99 -1.87 3.63
N ALA A 2 13.06 -1.92 4.43
CA ALA A 2 13.77 -0.73 4.89
C ALA A 2 14.81 -0.23 3.87
N ALA A 3 15.08 -0.98 2.79
CA ALA A 3 16.13 -0.69 1.81
C ALA A 3 16.00 0.65 1.06
N VAL A 4 14.84 1.31 1.11
CA VAL A 4 14.60 2.59 0.41
C VAL A 4 14.86 3.80 1.29
N SER A 5 14.38 3.79 2.54
CA SER A 5 14.42 4.95 3.44
C SER A 5 15.00 4.64 4.83
N GLY A 6 15.54 3.44 5.04
CA GLY A 6 15.98 2.95 6.34
C GLY A 6 14.84 2.63 7.32
N VAL A 7 13.60 2.90 6.93
CA VAL A 7 12.38 2.60 7.70
C VAL A 7 11.52 1.61 6.92
N HIS A 8 11.02 0.59 7.61
CA HIS A 8 10.13 -0.39 6.99
C HIS A 8 8.85 0.24 6.46
N ALA A 9 8.69 0.20 5.13
CA ALA A 9 7.46 0.59 4.45
C ALA A 9 7.10 -0.40 3.31
N ASN A 10 5.87 -0.28 2.81
CA ASN A 10 5.39 -1.01 1.64
C ASN A 10 5.59 -0.16 0.38
N PHE A 11 6.19 -0.75 -0.64
CA PHE A 11 6.51 -0.11 -1.91
C PHE A 11 5.99 -0.95 -3.08
N LEU A 12 5.61 -0.28 -4.16
CA LEU A 12 5.23 -0.95 -5.41
C LEU A 12 6.45 -1.64 -6.01
N GLY A 13 6.37 -2.97 -6.18
CA GLY A 13 7.46 -3.76 -6.75
C GLY A 13 7.91 -3.28 -8.14
N ALA A 14 6.97 -2.83 -8.98
CA ALA A 14 7.29 -2.25 -10.29
C ALA A 14 8.15 -0.98 -10.17
N SER A 15 7.88 -0.13 -9.17
CA SER A 15 8.66 1.09 -8.95
C SER A 15 10.07 0.80 -8.44
N LEU A 16 10.21 -0.20 -7.56
CA LEU A 16 11.52 -0.67 -7.07
C LEU A 16 12.36 -1.25 -8.21
N LYS A 17 11.75 -2.08 -9.06
CA LYS A 17 12.43 -2.65 -10.23
C LYS A 17 12.85 -1.56 -11.23
N ALA A 18 12.00 -0.58 -11.48
CA ALA A 18 12.33 0.56 -12.35
C ALA A 18 13.48 1.42 -11.78
N ALA A 19 13.59 1.50 -10.46
CA ALA A 19 14.69 2.16 -9.76
C ALA A 19 15.96 1.29 -9.66
N GLY A 20 15.94 0.05 -10.16
CA GLY A 20 17.11 -0.83 -10.23
C GLY A 20 17.38 -1.68 -8.99
N PHE A 21 16.45 -1.78 -8.03
CA PHE A 21 16.61 -2.66 -6.87
C PHE A 21 16.53 -4.14 -7.26
N THR A 22 17.48 -4.95 -6.78
CA THR A 22 17.41 -6.41 -6.91
C THR A 22 16.72 -7.05 -5.70
N GLU A 23 16.34 -8.33 -5.80
CA GLU A 23 15.75 -9.06 -4.66
C GLU A 23 16.70 -9.15 -3.46
N GLU A 24 18.01 -9.22 -3.72
CA GLU A 24 19.05 -9.21 -2.68
C GLU A 24 19.10 -7.86 -1.97
N ASP A 25 18.94 -6.75 -2.68
CA ASP A 25 18.90 -5.42 -2.08
C ASP A 25 17.70 -5.24 -1.15
N LEU A 26 16.55 -5.81 -1.50
CA LEU A 26 15.33 -5.71 -0.70
C LEU A 26 15.39 -6.48 0.63
N LYS A 27 16.29 -7.47 0.72
CA LYS A 27 16.53 -8.29 1.92
C LYS A 27 17.55 -7.67 2.88
N LYS A 28 18.28 -6.63 2.44
CA LYS A 28 19.24 -5.93 3.30
C LYS A 28 18.50 -5.05 4.29
N ASP A 29 18.83 -5.24 5.56
CA ASP A 29 18.39 -4.35 6.63
C ASP A 29 19.39 -3.18 6.74
N THR A 30 19.34 -2.28 5.75
CA THR A 30 20.28 -1.16 5.68
C THR A 30 19.80 -0.05 6.62
N LYS A 31 20.58 0.23 7.68
CA LYS A 31 20.46 1.48 8.44
C LYS A 31 20.92 2.63 7.56
N ILE A 32 19.96 3.36 6.98
CA ILE A 32 20.24 4.60 6.24
C ILE A 32 20.54 5.71 7.26
N ASP A 33 21.64 6.43 7.04
CA ASP A 33 22.02 7.61 7.81
C ASP A 33 21.54 8.87 7.07
N PHE A 34 20.40 9.41 7.53
CA PHE A 34 19.70 10.56 6.96
C PHE A 34 20.57 11.83 6.84
N GLY A 35 21.73 11.91 7.51
CA GLY A 35 22.61 13.08 7.42
C GLY A 35 23.44 13.18 6.14
N LYS A 36 23.71 12.06 5.45
CA LYS A 36 24.58 12.02 4.26
C LYS A 36 23.87 11.68 2.95
N GLU A 37 22.67 11.10 3.04
CA GLU A 37 21.96 10.56 1.87
C GLU A 37 20.70 11.35 1.46
N LEU A 38 20.45 12.52 2.05
CA LEU A 38 19.30 13.39 1.73
C LEU A 38 19.16 13.71 0.22
N ASP A 39 20.27 13.90 -0.51
CA ASP A 39 20.23 14.15 -1.96
C ASP A 39 19.86 12.91 -2.80
N THR A 40 20.15 11.71 -2.27
CA THR A 40 19.79 10.42 -2.86
C THR A 40 18.35 10.03 -2.53
N GLU A 41 17.92 10.26 -1.27
CA GLU A 41 16.53 10.14 -0.83
C GLU A 41 15.63 11.10 -1.63
N ALA A 42 16.09 12.34 -1.86
CA ALA A 42 15.41 13.34 -2.67
C ALA A 42 15.25 12.94 -4.16
N LYS A 43 15.98 11.94 -4.65
CA LYS A 43 15.76 11.38 -5.99
C LYS A 43 14.86 10.14 -5.95
N ALA A 44 14.89 9.39 -4.86
CA ALA A 44 14.12 8.17 -4.67
C ALA A 44 12.60 8.43 -4.60
N TRP A 45 12.12 9.47 -3.89
CA TRP A 45 10.67 9.75 -3.77
C TRP A 45 9.98 10.13 -5.09
N LYS A 46 10.75 10.59 -6.08
CA LYS A 46 10.21 10.96 -7.39
C LYS A 46 9.83 9.74 -8.24
N THR A 47 10.47 8.59 -8.00
CA THR A 47 10.35 7.41 -8.87
C THR A 47 9.95 6.14 -8.14
N ILE A 48 10.07 6.08 -6.81
CA ILE A 48 9.69 4.95 -5.97
C ILE A 48 8.37 5.29 -5.28
N TRP A 49 7.38 4.41 -5.43
CA TRP A 49 6.01 4.65 -4.99
C TRP A 49 5.66 3.75 -3.81
N SER A 50 5.16 4.34 -2.73
CA SER A 50 4.62 3.58 -1.60
C SER A 50 3.16 3.21 -1.84
N ALA A 51 2.78 2.00 -1.45
CA ALA A 51 1.40 1.54 -1.53
C ALA A 51 1.15 0.39 -0.54
N GLY A 52 -0.03 0.33 0.05
CA GLY A 52 -0.46 -0.79 0.87
C GLY A 52 -0.87 -2.01 0.03
N GLN A 53 -1.01 -3.16 0.70
CA GLN A 53 -1.44 -4.42 0.07
C GLN A 53 -2.82 -4.32 -0.62
N GLY A 54 -3.69 -3.40 -0.15
CA GLY A 54 -5.00 -3.15 -0.76
C GLY A 54 -4.96 -2.47 -2.14
N SER A 55 -3.80 -1.93 -2.57
CA SER A 55 -3.69 -1.23 -3.86
C SER A 55 -3.97 -2.12 -5.07
N ALA A 56 -3.71 -3.43 -4.97
CA ALA A 56 -3.97 -4.39 -6.04
C ALA A 56 -5.47 -4.64 -6.29
N LEU A 57 -6.34 -4.18 -5.38
CA LEU A 57 -7.81 -4.31 -5.51
C LEU A 57 -8.45 -3.07 -6.14
N ILE A 58 -7.67 -2.03 -6.47
CA ILE A 58 -8.18 -0.80 -7.07
C ILE A 58 -8.10 -0.93 -8.59
N ASP A 59 -9.26 -0.89 -9.25
CA ASP A 59 -9.40 -1.00 -10.71
C ASP A 59 -9.97 0.28 -11.36
N ASP A 60 -10.33 1.28 -10.57
CA ASP A 60 -10.95 2.52 -11.03
C ASP A 60 -10.30 3.78 -10.43
N SER A 61 -10.75 4.93 -10.94
CA SER A 61 -10.40 6.25 -10.43
C SER A 61 -11.66 7.10 -10.37
N LEU A 62 -12.14 7.33 -9.15
CA LEU A 62 -13.42 7.98 -8.89
C LEU A 62 -13.24 9.36 -8.25
N PRO A 63 -14.24 10.25 -8.38
CA PRO A 63 -14.37 11.40 -7.50
C PRO A 63 -14.39 10.96 -6.03
N VAL A 64 -13.80 11.77 -5.15
CA VAL A 64 -13.72 11.47 -3.71
C VAL A 64 -15.12 11.31 -3.11
N SER A 65 -16.09 12.10 -3.55
CA SER A 65 -17.49 11.99 -3.11
C SER A 65 -18.06 10.59 -3.34
N ASP A 66 -17.82 10.07 -4.55
CA ASP A 66 -18.40 8.83 -5.02
C ASP A 66 -17.75 7.64 -4.32
N LEU A 67 -16.42 7.69 -4.14
CA LEU A 67 -15.68 6.68 -3.37
C LEU A 67 -16.19 6.59 -1.92
N VAL A 68 -16.38 7.74 -1.26
CA VAL A 68 -16.89 7.77 0.13
C VAL A 68 -18.31 7.22 0.22
N GLU A 69 -19.17 7.55 -0.75
CA GLU A 69 -20.54 7.04 -0.81
C GLU A 69 -20.58 5.53 -1.05
N ASN A 70 -19.75 5.02 -1.96
CA ASN A 70 -19.62 3.60 -2.27
C ASN A 70 -19.17 2.81 -1.03
N LEU A 71 -18.07 3.24 -0.38
CA LEU A 71 -17.56 2.59 0.83
C LEU A 71 -18.61 2.50 1.95
N LYS A 72 -19.38 3.58 2.14
CA LYS A 72 -20.46 3.60 3.14
C LYS A 72 -21.59 2.63 2.78
N THR A 73 -21.92 2.51 1.51
CA THR A 73 -22.99 1.64 1.01
C THR A 73 -22.58 0.17 1.08
N GLU A 74 -21.37 -0.17 0.65
CA GLU A 74 -20.80 -1.51 0.70
C GLU A 74 -20.68 -2.01 2.13
N PHE A 75 -20.16 -1.19 3.04
CA PHE A 75 -20.04 -1.55 4.46
C PHE A 75 -21.40 -1.90 5.09
N LYS A 76 -22.42 -1.08 4.83
CA LYS A 76 -23.78 -1.35 5.32
C LYS A 76 -24.38 -2.62 4.71
N THR A 77 -24.07 -2.89 3.44
CA THR A 77 -24.54 -4.09 2.73
C THR A 77 -23.91 -5.34 3.33
N ALA A 78 -22.60 -5.34 3.54
CA ALA A 78 -21.88 -6.44 4.19
C ALA A 78 -22.44 -6.76 5.58
N ILE A 79 -22.76 -5.75 6.40
CA ILE A 79 -23.40 -5.97 7.71
C ILE A 79 -24.76 -6.66 7.57
N LYS A 80 -25.59 -6.21 6.63
CA LYS A 80 -26.92 -6.80 6.39
C LYS A 80 -26.81 -8.25 5.90
N GLU A 81 -25.86 -8.53 5.01
CA GLU A 81 -25.61 -9.89 4.51
C GLU A 81 -25.13 -10.81 5.62
N GLN A 82 -24.18 -10.35 6.43
CA GLN A 82 -23.70 -11.12 7.58
C GLN A 82 -24.82 -11.42 8.59
N ALA A 83 -25.73 -10.46 8.81
CA ALA A 83 -26.89 -10.67 9.69
C ALA A 83 -27.84 -11.75 9.15
N LYS A 84 -28.05 -11.83 7.82
CA LYS A 84 -28.84 -12.90 7.19
C LYS A 84 -28.16 -14.26 7.33
N ILE A 85 -26.84 -14.32 7.16
CA ILE A 85 -26.07 -15.56 7.32
C ILE A 85 -26.23 -16.09 8.75
N LEU A 86 -26.18 -15.22 9.76
CA LEU A 86 -26.37 -15.60 11.17
C LEU A 86 -27.76 -16.16 11.47
N GLN A 87 -28.80 -15.78 10.72
CA GLN A 87 -30.14 -16.39 10.86
C GLN A 87 -30.16 -17.83 10.34
N THR A 88 -29.33 -18.15 9.35
CA THR A 88 -29.23 -19.50 8.75
C THR A 88 -28.31 -20.40 9.57
N TYR A 89 -27.22 -19.84 10.09
CA TYR A 89 -26.23 -20.53 10.92
C TYR A 89 -26.11 -19.84 12.29
N PRO A 90 -27.11 -20.02 13.17
CA PRO A 90 -27.07 -19.48 14.52
C PRO A 90 -25.91 -20.11 15.30
N LYS A 91 -25.30 -19.31 16.19
CA LYS A 91 -24.19 -19.74 17.05
C LYS A 91 -24.62 -20.79 18.07
#